data_AF-A0A7S1HG76-F1
#
_entry.id   AF-A0A7S1HG76-F1
#
_cell.length_a   1.000
_cell.length_b   1.000
_cell.length_c   1.000
_cell.angle_alpha   90.00
_cell.angle_beta   90.00
_cell.angle_gamma   90.00
#
_symmetry.space_group_name_H-M   'P 1'
#
loop_
_entity.id
_entity.type
_entity.pdbx_description
1 polymer ?
#
loop_
_entity_poly.entity_id
_entity_poly.type
_entity_poly.pdbx_seq_one_letter_code
_entity_poly.pdbx_strand_id
1 'polypeptide(L)'
;GRGVMEGGADAEGERRCHNPRCRRPTVDVRKFYWVEEGLRAGNQDWSSLYGSMLCETCYDHFRRRGTLDRSSKKTPIEEHLRRCAYEGCTSPRSSGQYVRIDRDTVAAGRDWTPHQGKVLCEACYKRFQRNGTLDPIGSSAKREEPPGRRCVPPFVVQDPLRRVPLQLPLPHRAGEGEVHRPGERGSGGGSRGPDTWVGGLHAGGGSTA
;
A
#
# COMPACT_ATOMS: atom_id res chain seq x y z
N GLY A 1 -2.75 36.00 -2.08
CA GLY A 1 -2.03 36.13 -0.81
C GLY A 1 -2.33 34.94 0.07
N ARG A 2 -1.35 34.43 0.83
CA ARG A 2 -1.57 33.40 1.86
C ARG A 2 -1.37 34.06 3.21
N GLY A 3 -2.46 34.41 3.89
CA GLY A 3 -2.42 34.68 5.32
C GLY A 3 -2.46 33.33 6.04
N VAL A 4 -1.31 32.75 6.36
CA VAL A 4 -1.24 31.66 7.33
C VAL A 4 -1.26 32.33 8.68
N MET A 5 -2.43 32.44 9.29
CA MET A 5 -2.55 32.88 10.67
C MET A 5 -1.97 31.77 11.55
N GLU A 6 -0.70 31.90 11.93
CA GLU A 6 -0.13 31.13 13.03
C GLU A 6 -0.80 31.63 14.31
N GLY A 7 -1.95 31.02 14.65
CA GLY A 7 -2.73 31.38 15.82
C GLY A 7 -1.92 31.22 17.10
N GLY A 8 -1.79 32.34 17.82
CA GLY A 8 -1.16 32.47 19.14
C GLY A 8 -1.68 31.46 20.16
N ALA A 9 -0.80 31.07 21.08
CA ALA A 9 -0.88 29.87 21.90
C ALA A 9 -1.83 29.95 23.11
N ASP A 10 -2.64 30.99 23.25
CA ASP A 10 -3.18 31.35 24.57
C ASP A 10 -4.62 30.87 24.82
N ALA A 11 -5.18 30.06 23.92
CA ALA A 11 -6.39 29.28 24.19
C ALA A 11 -6.03 27.80 24.10
N GLU A 12 -5.70 27.20 25.25
CA GLU A 12 -5.29 25.81 25.45
C GLU A 12 -6.46 24.82 25.27
N GLY A 13 -7.29 25.05 24.25
CA GLY A 13 -8.23 24.05 23.75
C GLY A 13 -7.43 22.99 22.98
N GLU A 14 -7.59 21.73 23.36
CA GLU A 14 -6.95 20.61 22.68
C GLU A 14 -7.36 20.60 21.20
N ARG A 15 -6.47 21.04 20.31
CA ARG A 15 -6.71 21.07 18.87
C ARG A 15 -6.77 19.63 18.35
N ARG A 16 -7.91 19.23 17.78
CA ARG A 16 -8.13 17.89 17.22
C ARG A 16 -8.52 17.95 15.75
N CYS A 17 -8.00 17.01 14.97
CA CYS A 17 -8.41 16.84 13.58
C CYS A 17 -9.86 16.34 13.51
N HIS A 18 -10.74 17.08 12.84
CA HIS A 18 -12.15 16.74 12.64
C HIS A 18 -12.38 15.61 11.63
N ASN A 19 -11.37 15.16 10.89
CA ASN A 19 -11.53 14.01 10.01
C ASN A 19 -11.75 12.74 10.86
N PRO A 20 -12.92 12.08 10.81
CA PRO A 20 -13.23 10.91 11.63
C PRO A 20 -12.34 9.71 11.30
N ARG A 21 -11.68 9.71 10.14
CA ARG A 21 -10.74 8.67 9.71
C ARG A 21 -9.26 9.07 9.91
N CYS A 22 -9.00 10.13 10.67
CA CYS A 22 -7.64 10.52 10.99
C CYS A 22 -7.00 9.49 11.93
N ARG A 23 -5.85 8.91 11.54
CA ARG A 23 -5.10 7.96 12.39
C ARG A 23 -4.49 8.59 13.64
N ARG A 24 -4.33 9.92 13.63
CA ARG A 24 -3.68 10.70 14.70
C ARG A 24 -4.44 12.02 14.85
N PRO A 25 -5.61 12.02 15.50
CA PRO A 25 -6.43 13.23 15.61
C PRO A 25 -5.86 14.27 16.59
N THR A 26 -5.13 13.83 17.61
CA THR A 26 -4.66 14.65 18.76
C THR A 26 -3.14 14.74 18.89
N VAL A 27 -2.41 13.78 18.32
CA VAL A 27 -1.01 13.51 18.70
C VAL A 27 -0.03 14.40 17.96
N ASP A 28 0.81 15.17 18.67
CA ASP A 28 2.05 15.87 18.25
C ASP A 28 2.09 16.43 16.82
N VAL A 29 0.94 16.80 16.26
CA VAL A 29 0.93 17.36 14.92
C VAL A 29 1.35 18.81 15.07
N ARG A 30 2.51 19.13 14.51
CA ARG A 30 3.09 20.48 14.60
C ARG A 30 2.15 21.57 14.07
N LYS A 31 1.23 21.22 13.16
CA LYS A 31 0.36 22.17 12.46
C LYS A 31 -1.04 21.62 12.26
N PHE A 32 -2.01 22.48 12.57
CA PHE A 32 -3.42 22.32 12.24
C PHE A 32 -3.84 23.47 11.33
N TYR A 33 -4.78 23.17 10.44
CA TYR A 33 -5.31 24.10 9.46
C TYR A 33 -6.81 24.21 9.68
N TRP A 34 -7.28 25.43 9.91
CA TRP A 34 -8.70 25.75 9.90
C TRP A 34 -9.14 25.96 8.44
N VAL A 35 -10.21 25.29 8.03
CA VAL A 35 -10.75 25.44 6.67
C VAL A 35 -11.81 26.53 6.69
N GLU A 36 -11.45 27.69 6.13
CA GLU A 36 -12.35 28.84 5.99
C GLU A 36 -13.25 28.71 4.75
N GLU A 37 -14.40 29.40 4.81
CA GLU A 37 -15.26 29.57 3.65
C GLU A 37 -14.51 30.28 2.51
N GLY A 38 -14.71 29.81 1.28
CA GLY A 38 -14.04 30.38 0.11
C GLY A 38 -12.56 29.99 -0.05
N LEU A 39 -12.00 29.12 0.81
CA LEU A 39 -10.64 28.61 0.64
C LEU A 39 -10.51 27.87 -0.71
N ARG A 40 -9.67 28.41 -1.59
CA ARG A 40 -9.33 27.80 -2.89
C ARG A 40 -7.89 27.29 -2.88
N ALA A 41 -7.64 26.19 -2.17
CA ALA A 41 -6.34 25.53 -2.19
C ALA A 41 -6.35 24.29 -3.11
N GLY A 42 -5.40 24.20 -4.05
CA GLY A 42 -5.21 23.00 -4.87
C GLY A 42 -6.31 22.71 -5.90
N ASN A 43 -7.08 23.73 -6.31
CA ASN A 43 -8.22 23.57 -7.26
C ASN A 43 -9.26 22.53 -6.82
N GLN A 44 -9.36 22.26 -5.52
CA GLN A 44 -10.38 21.37 -4.96
C GLN A 44 -11.53 22.17 -4.37
N ASP A 45 -12.70 21.54 -4.31
CA ASP A 45 -13.85 22.07 -3.59
C ASP A 45 -13.71 21.75 -2.09
N TRP A 46 -13.61 22.79 -1.26
CA TRP A 46 -13.49 22.68 0.19
C TRP A 46 -14.82 22.85 0.92
N SER A 47 -15.94 23.07 0.22
CA SER A 47 -17.21 23.45 0.85
C SER A 47 -17.74 22.42 1.85
N SER A 48 -17.47 21.14 1.64
CA SER A 48 -17.81 20.07 2.60
C SER A 48 -17.01 20.10 3.90
N LEU A 49 -15.94 20.88 3.98
CA LEU A 49 -15.00 20.93 5.10
C LEU A 49 -14.95 22.30 5.79
N TYR A 50 -15.81 23.24 5.41
CA TYR A 50 -15.86 24.56 6.05
C TYR A 50 -16.10 24.44 7.56
N GLY A 51 -15.35 25.22 8.34
CA GLY A 51 -15.37 25.17 9.81
C GLY A 51 -14.72 23.91 10.39
N SER A 52 -14.03 23.10 9.58
CA SER A 52 -13.31 21.93 10.08
C SER A 52 -11.84 22.23 10.35
N MET A 53 -11.32 21.68 11.45
CA MET A 53 -9.89 21.69 11.76
C MET A 53 -9.24 20.42 11.22
N LEU A 54 -8.23 20.55 10.36
CA LEU A 54 -7.50 19.42 9.79
C LEU A 54 -6.04 19.44 10.25
N CYS A 55 -5.51 18.27 10.60
CA CYS A 55 -4.07 18.12 10.77
C CYS A 55 -3.36 18.29 9.42
N GLU A 56 -2.08 18.69 9.42
CA GLU A 56 -1.26 18.91 8.22
C GLU A 56 -1.38 17.76 7.19
N THR A 57 -1.30 16.52 7.65
CA THR A 57 -1.40 15.35 6.76
C THR A 57 -2.77 15.23 6.09
N CYS A 58 -3.86 15.51 6.80
CA CYS A 58 -5.21 15.47 6.23
C CYS A 58 -5.46 16.63 5.27
N TYR A 59 -5.03 17.82 5.65
CA TYR A 59 -5.09 19.01 4.81
C TYR A 59 -4.36 18.78 3.47
N ASP A 60 -3.13 18.29 3.52
CA ASP A 60 -2.34 17.97 2.32
C ASP A 60 -2.91 16.84 1.49
N HIS A 61 -3.58 15.88 2.12
CA HIS A 61 -4.24 14.80 1.41
C HIS A 61 -5.42 15.34 0.59
N PHE A 62 -6.29 16.13 1.24
CA PHE A 62 -7.44 16.74 0.58
C PHE A 62 -6.99 17.70 -0.53
N ARG A 63 -6.03 18.59 -0.22
CA ARG A 63 -5.47 19.54 -1.20
C ARG A 63 -4.97 18.87 -2.48
N ARG A 64 -4.45 17.64 -2.39
CA ARG A 64 -3.93 16.88 -3.53
C ARG A 64 -4.97 16.01 -4.23
N ARG A 65 -5.96 15.49 -3.51
CA ARG A 65 -6.88 14.44 -4.01
C ARG A 65 -8.34 14.86 -4.10
N GLY A 66 -8.72 15.99 -3.51
CA GLY A 66 -10.11 16.43 -3.39
C GLY A 66 -10.96 15.60 -2.44
N THR A 67 -10.37 14.65 -1.71
CA THR A 67 -11.09 13.80 -0.76
C THR A 67 -10.27 13.53 0.49
N LEU A 68 -10.94 13.52 1.65
CA LEU A 68 -10.37 13.13 2.94
C LEU A 68 -10.53 11.64 3.19
N ASP A 69 -11.29 10.96 2.33
CA ASP A 69 -11.35 9.53 2.37
C ASP A 69 -9.97 8.99 1.99
N ARG A 70 -9.20 8.65 3.03
CA ARG A 70 -7.97 7.89 2.89
C ARG A 70 -8.22 6.49 2.36
N SER A 71 -9.49 6.18 2.06
CA SER A 71 -10.07 4.97 1.53
C SER A 71 -9.01 3.90 1.60
N SER A 72 -8.90 3.33 2.79
CA SER A 72 -8.55 1.93 2.95
C SER A 72 -9.60 1.13 2.16
N LYS A 73 -9.60 1.25 0.82
CA LYS A 73 -10.22 0.33 -0.14
C LYS A 73 -9.36 -0.92 -0.21
N LYS A 74 -9.07 -1.43 0.98
CA LYS A 74 -8.66 -2.78 1.28
C LYS A 74 -9.42 -3.05 2.56
N THR A 75 -10.74 -3.22 2.44
CA THR A 75 -11.42 -4.11 3.37
C THR A 75 -10.52 -5.33 3.46
N PRO A 76 -10.00 -5.68 4.66
CA PRO A 76 -9.11 -6.81 4.79
C PRO A 76 -9.79 -7.99 4.10
N ILE A 77 -9.17 -8.49 3.04
CA ILE A 77 -9.69 -9.66 2.36
C ILE A 77 -9.61 -10.77 3.41
N GLU A 78 -10.77 -11.37 3.69
CA GLU A 78 -10.90 -12.47 4.63
C GLU A 78 -9.85 -13.52 4.31
N GLU A 79 -9.25 -14.13 5.33
CA GLU A 79 -8.07 -14.97 5.15
C GLU A 79 -8.30 -16.11 4.15
N HIS A 80 -9.51 -16.70 4.15
CA HIS A 80 -9.88 -17.76 3.21
C HIS A 80 -10.01 -17.28 1.75
N LEU A 81 -10.18 -15.97 1.52
CA LEU A 81 -10.20 -15.34 0.20
C LEU A 81 -8.81 -14.83 -0.24
N ARG A 82 -7.76 -14.96 0.60
CA ARG A 82 -6.37 -14.57 0.29
C ARG A 82 -5.67 -15.58 -0.60
N ARG A 83 -6.30 -15.92 -1.72
CA ARG A 83 -5.73 -16.77 -2.77
C ARG A 83 -5.90 -16.08 -4.11
N CYS A 84 -4.80 -15.97 -4.86
CA CYS A 84 -4.85 -15.49 -6.23
C CYS A 84 -5.71 -16.46 -7.07
N ALA A 85 -6.75 -15.92 -7.70
CA ALA A 85 -7.68 -16.63 -8.57
C ALA A 85 -7.18 -16.80 -10.00
N TYR A 86 -6.01 -16.24 -10.35
CA TYR A 86 -5.38 -16.47 -11.63
C TYR A 86 -4.70 -17.84 -11.65
N GLU A 87 -5.10 -18.71 -12.58
CA GLU A 87 -4.64 -20.10 -12.68
C GLU A 87 -3.13 -20.20 -12.97
N GLY A 88 -2.57 -19.25 -13.73
CA GLY A 88 -1.13 -19.19 -14.02
C GLY A 88 -0.27 -18.56 -12.92
N CYS A 89 -0.81 -18.33 -11.72
CA CYS A 89 -0.06 -17.72 -10.62
C CYS A 89 0.87 -18.76 -9.96
N THR A 90 2.18 -18.50 -9.96
CA THR A 90 3.20 -19.38 -9.35
C THR A 90 3.12 -19.44 -7.82
N SER A 91 2.50 -18.44 -7.19
CA SER A 91 2.47 -18.32 -5.73
C SER A 91 1.14 -17.71 -5.26
N PRO A 92 0.03 -18.47 -5.35
CA PRO A 92 -1.30 -17.92 -5.13
C PRO A 92 -1.58 -17.54 -3.68
N ARG A 93 -0.82 -18.05 -2.70
CA ARG A 93 -1.02 -17.77 -1.26
C ARG A 93 0.12 -16.95 -0.61
N SER A 94 1.23 -16.73 -1.31
CA SER A 94 2.45 -16.17 -0.71
C SER A 94 2.56 -14.65 -0.81
N SER A 95 1.51 -13.94 -1.21
CA SER A 95 1.56 -12.48 -1.35
C SER A 95 1.19 -11.79 -0.04
N GLY A 96 1.93 -10.73 0.33
CA GLY A 96 1.57 -9.86 1.44
C GLY A 96 0.33 -9.00 1.15
N GLN A 97 -0.11 -8.93 -0.11
CA GLN A 97 -1.22 -8.10 -0.52
C GLN A 97 -2.06 -8.76 -1.62
N TYR A 98 -3.37 -8.73 -1.40
CA TYR A 98 -4.38 -9.17 -2.35
C TYR A 98 -5.30 -8.00 -2.71
N VAL A 99 -5.80 -8.01 -3.95
CA VAL A 99 -6.71 -7.00 -4.47
C VAL A 99 -7.92 -7.73 -5.04
N ARG A 100 -9.11 -7.42 -4.53
CA ARG A 100 -10.38 -7.85 -5.12
C ARG A 100 -10.69 -6.92 -6.29
N ILE A 101 -11.01 -7.48 -7.43
CA ILE A 101 -11.41 -6.72 -8.61
C ILE A 101 -12.92 -6.56 -8.56
N ASP A 102 -13.38 -5.37 -8.23
CA ASP A 102 -14.80 -5.02 -8.20
C ASP A 102 -15.25 -4.42 -9.55
N ARG A 103 -16.56 -4.31 -9.75
CA ARG A 103 -17.15 -3.75 -10.99
C ARG A 103 -16.70 -2.31 -11.27
N ASP A 104 -16.37 -1.56 -10.23
CA ASP A 104 -15.90 -0.18 -10.27
C ASP A 104 -14.36 -0.06 -10.32
N THR A 105 -13.64 -1.17 -10.49
CA THR A 105 -12.17 -1.13 -10.54
C THR A 105 -11.70 -0.53 -11.86
N VAL A 106 -11.48 0.79 -11.87
CA VAL A 106 -10.92 1.52 -13.02
C VAL A 106 -9.42 1.74 -12.81
N ALA A 107 -8.63 0.68 -12.95
CA ALA A 107 -7.18 0.81 -12.86
C ALA A 107 -6.55 0.91 -14.26
N ALA A 108 -5.82 2.01 -14.50
CA ALA A 108 -5.00 2.26 -15.68
C ALA A 108 -5.72 2.21 -17.05
N GLY A 109 -7.02 2.53 -17.10
CA GLY A 109 -7.78 2.55 -18.35
C GLY A 109 -7.87 1.19 -19.06
N ARG A 110 -7.69 0.09 -18.32
CA ARG A 110 -7.81 -1.28 -18.83
C ARG A 110 -9.18 -1.85 -18.50
N ASP A 111 -9.64 -2.77 -19.34
CA ASP A 111 -10.87 -3.51 -19.09
C ASP A 111 -10.61 -4.64 -18.08
N TRP A 112 -11.20 -4.52 -16.90
CA TRP A 112 -11.11 -5.52 -15.83
C TRP A 112 -12.28 -6.51 -15.84
N THR A 113 -13.21 -6.39 -16.78
CA THR A 113 -14.44 -7.21 -16.86
C THR A 113 -14.18 -8.72 -16.74
N PRO A 114 -13.17 -9.32 -17.41
CA PRO A 114 -12.87 -10.76 -17.29
C PRO A 114 -12.39 -11.20 -15.90
N HIS A 115 -12.02 -10.25 -15.06
CA HIS A 115 -11.48 -10.46 -13.73
C HIS A 115 -12.40 -9.94 -12.61
N GLN A 116 -13.58 -9.40 -12.92
CA GLN A 116 -14.54 -8.98 -11.91
C GLN A 116 -14.91 -10.12 -10.95
N GLY A 117 -14.95 -9.80 -9.66
CA GLY A 117 -15.18 -10.75 -8.57
C GLY A 117 -13.96 -11.59 -8.18
N LYS A 118 -12.88 -11.57 -8.96
CA LYS A 118 -11.67 -12.35 -8.67
C LYS A 118 -10.75 -11.60 -7.71
N VAL A 119 -10.00 -12.36 -6.93
CA VAL A 119 -8.93 -11.84 -6.07
C VAL A 119 -7.59 -12.11 -6.76
N LEU A 120 -6.79 -11.07 -6.98
CA LEU A 120 -5.45 -11.18 -7.54
C LEU A 120 -4.41 -10.84 -6.47
N CYS A 121 -3.29 -11.56 -6.48
CA CYS A 121 -2.13 -11.12 -5.72
C CYS A 121 -1.53 -9.84 -6.34
N GLU A 122 -0.76 -9.09 -5.56
CA GLU A 122 -0.16 -7.83 -6.01
C GLU A 122 0.66 -7.97 -7.31
N ALA A 123 1.40 -9.07 -7.46
CA ALA A 123 2.21 -9.33 -8.64
C ALA A 123 1.35 -9.50 -9.91
N CYS A 124 0.27 -10.28 -9.83
CA CYS A 124 -0.65 -10.48 -10.96
C CYS A 124 -1.41 -9.19 -11.29
N TYR A 125 -1.88 -8.47 -10.26
CA TYR A 125 -2.53 -7.18 -10.43
C TYR A 125 -1.65 -6.18 -11.18
N LYS A 126 -0.39 -5.99 -10.75
CA LYS A 126 0.57 -5.09 -11.41
C LYS A 126 0.93 -5.54 -12.83
N ARG A 127 0.93 -6.85 -13.10
CA ARG A 127 1.17 -7.38 -14.45
C ARG A 127 0.04 -7.01 -15.38
N PHE A 128 -1.20 -7.25 -14.98
CA PHE A 128 -2.36 -6.86 -15.78
C PHE A 128 -2.42 -5.35 -15.99
N GLN A 129 -2.14 -4.57 -14.95
CA GLN A 129 -2.09 -3.11 -15.06
C GLN A 129 -1.09 -2.63 -16.12
N ARG A 130 0.08 -3.28 -16.24
CA ARG A 130 1.10 -2.95 -17.24
C ARG A 130 0.76 -3.45 -18.64
N ASN A 131 0.35 -4.72 -18.75
CA ASN A 131 0.28 -5.42 -20.03
C ASN A 131 -1.14 -5.48 -20.62
N GLY A 132 -2.18 -5.22 -19.82
CA GLY A 132 -3.58 -5.47 -20.18
C GLY A 132 -3.96 -6.95 -20.25
N THR A 133 -3.01 -7.86 -20.01
CA THR A 133 -3.25 -9.31 -19.94
C THR A 133 -2.46 -9.95 -18.79
N LEU A 134 -3.01 -11.02 -18.23
CA LEU A 134 -2.32 -11.88 -17.26
C LEU A 134 -1.48 -12.98 -17.93
N ASP A 135 -1.56 -13.13 -19.26
CA ASP A 135 -0.95 -14.24 -19.98
C ASP A 135 0.53 -14.46 -19.59
N PRO A 136 0.96 -15.73 -19.47
CA PRO A 136 2.35 -16.06 -19.22
C PRO A 136 3.21 -15.41 -20.31
N ILE A 137 4.17 -14.55 -19.93
CA ILE A 137 5.17 -13.95 -20.83
C ILE A 137 6.04 -15.07 -21.46
N GLY A 138 5.90 -16.31 -20.99
CA GLY A 138 6.56 -17.50 -21.50
C GLY A 138 5.69 -18.46 -22.31
N SER A 139 4.38 -18.23 -22.47
CA SER A 139 3.62 -18.88 -23.55
C SER A 139 3.73 -18.01 -24.80
N SER A 140 4.96 -17.65 -25.16
CA SER A 140 5.32 -17.69 -26.57
C SER A 140 4.90 -19.08 -27.00
N ALA A 141 3.71 -19.18 -27.60
CA ALA A 141 3.30 -20.35 -28.34
C ALA A 141 4.56 -20.82 -29.03
N LYS A 142 5.06 -21.99 -28.61
CA LYS A 142 6.22 -22.65 -29.21
C LYS A 142 6.02 -22.39 -30.68
N ARG A 143 6.78 -21.45 -31.24
CA ARG A 143 6.49 -20.88 -32.55
C ARG A 143 6.48 -22.12 -33.40
N GLU A 144 5.29 -22.58 -33.81
CA GLU A 144 5.23 -23.77 -34.64
C GLU A 144 6.04 -23.33 -35.84
N GLU A 145 7.27 -23.85 -35.91
CA GLU A 145 8.14 -23.53 -37.02
C GLU A 145 7.29 -23.86 -38.23
N PRO A 146 7.02 -22.91 -39.12
CA PRO A 146 6.28 -23.22 -40.33
C PRO A 146 6.99 -24.42 -40.95
N PRO A 147 6.29 -25.55 -41.18
CA PRO A 147 6.92 -26.75 -41.70
C PRO A 147 7.48 -26.41 -43.07
N GLY A 148 8.78 -26.12 -43.17
CA GLY A 148 9.36 -25.72 -44.45
C GLY A 148 10.67 -24.92 -44.46
N ARG A 149 11.17 -24.37 -43.34
CA ARG A 149 12.50 -23.73 -43.35
C ARG A 149 13.55 -24.63 -42.72
N ARG A 150 14.07 -25.57 -43.53
CA ARG A 150 15.38 -26.17 -43.25
C ARG A 150 16.42 -25.06 -43.31
N CYS A 151 16.80 -24.51 -42.17
CA CYS A 151 18.08 -23.85 -42.06
C CYS A 151 19.14 -24.91 -42.31
N VAL A 152 19.75 -24.86 -43.50
CA VAL A 152 20.99 -25.59 -43.76
C VAL A 152 22.01 -25.03 -42.76
N PRO A 153 22.58 -25.85 -41.87
CA PRO A 153 23.61 -25.37 -40.97
C PRO A 153 24.78 -24.83 -41.81
N PRO A 154 25.31 -23.63 -41.53
CA PRO A 154 26.55 -23.21 -42.15
C PRO A 154 27.62 -24.24 -41.79
N PHE A 155 28.39 -24.62 -42.80
CA PHE A 155 29.50 -25.55 -42.76
C PHE A 155 30.21 -25.58 -41.40
N VAL A 156 30.29 -26.78 -40.83
CA VAL A 156 31.21 -27.11 -39.75
C VAL A 156 32.62 -27.02 -40.34
N VAL A 157 33.28 -25.88 -40.18
CA VAL A 157 34.74 -25.85 -40.27
C VAL A 157 35.21 -26.54 -38.99
N GLN A 158 35.60 -27.81 -39.12
CA GLN A 158 36.32 -28.49 -38.08
C GLN A 158 37.60 -27.69 -37.83
N ASP A 159 37.78 -27.23 -36.60
CA ASP A 159 39.04 -26.70 -36.10
C ASP A 159 39.74 -27.85 -35.34
N PRO A 160 40.61 -28.63 -36.01
CA PRO A 160 41.49 -29.54 -35.33
C PRO A 160 42.68 -28.69 -34.90
N LEU A 161 42.68 -28.19 -33.66
CA LEU A 161 43.84 -28.18 -32.78
C LEU A 161 43.55 -27.33 -31.53
N ARG A 162 43.85 -27.96 -30.38
CA ARG A 162 44.15 -27.37 -29.05
C ARG A 162 42.99 -27.16 -28.09
N ARG A 163 43.16 -27.38 -26.78
CA ARG A 163 44.04 -28.22 -25.95
C ARG A 163 43.62 -27.87 -24.52
N VAL A 164 43.53 -28.89 -23.68
CA VAL A 164 43.70 -28.90 -22.21
C VAL A 164 42.59 -28.25 -21.35
N PRO A 165 41.95 -29.02 -20.45
CA PRO A 165 41.20 -28.47 -19.32
C PRO A 165 42.15 -28.04 -18.20
N LEU A 166 42.22 -26.75 -17.90
CA LEU A 166 42.76 -26.25 -16.62
C LEU A 166 41.68 -26.44 -15.56
N GLN A 167 41.83 -27.49 -14.74
CA GLN A 167 41.11 -27.60 -13.46
C GLN A 167 41.61 -26.47 -12.54
N LEU A 168 40.77 -25.45 -12.33
CA LEU A 168 40.99 -24.53 -11.22
C LEU A 168 40.45 -25.15 -9.92
N PRO A 169 41.25 -25.24 -8.85
CA PRO A 169 40.76 -25.65 -7.55
C PRO A 169 39.82 -24.59 -6.97
N LEU A 170 38.66 -25.02 -6.52
CA LEU A 170 37.72 -24.22 -5.74
C LEU A 170 38.32 -23.93 -4.35
N PRO A 171 38.37 -22.67 -3.89
CA PRO A 171 38.68 -22.40 -2.50
C PRO A 171 37.51 -22.84 -1.62
N HIS A 172 37.79 -23.78 -0.71
CA HIS A 172 36.95 -24.10 0.42
C HIS A 172 36.77 -22.84 1.29
N ARG A 173 35.56 -22.29 1.29
CA ARG A 173 35.20 -21.23 2.23
C ARG A 173 34.66 -21.86 3.50
N ALA A 174 35.59 -22.22 4.39
CA ALA A 174 35.30 -22.42 5.80
C ALA A 174 34.86 -21.09 6.42
N GLY A 175 33.80 -21.13 7.21
CA GLY A 175 33.21 -19.93 7.82
C GLY A 175 31.95 -20.27 8.58
N GLU A 176 32.03 -21.23 9.49
CA GLU A 176 31.06 -21.48 10.54
C GLU A 176 31.12 -20.29 11.51
N GLY A 177 30.22 -19.33 11.31
CA GLY A 177 29.98 -18.23 12.23
C GLY A 177 28.82 -18.58 13.15
N GLU A 178 29.08 -19.45 14.13
CA GLU A 178 28.17 -19.71 15.23
C GLU A 178 28.12 -18.47 16.14
N VAL A 179 27.11 -17.63 15.93
CA VAL A 179 26.84 -16.49 16.83
C VAL A 179 26.05 -17.01 18.02
N HIS A 180 26.78 -17.45 19.04
CA HIS A 180 26.31 -17.45 20.41
C HIS A 180 25.89 -16.02 20.79
N ARG A 181 24.60 -15.79 21.00
CA ARG A 181 24.12 -14.66 21.81
C ARG A 181 23.81 -15.18 23.22
N PRO A 182 24.57 -14.77 24.26
CA PRO A 182 24.19 -15.01 25.64
C PRO A 182 23.00 -14.13 26.01
N GLY A 183 22.34 -14.54 27.10
CA GLY A 183 21.07 -13.99 27.57
C GLY A 183 21.11 -12.50 27.94
N GLU A 184 19.97 -12.00 28.37
CA GLU A 184 19.74 -11.70 29.79
C GLU A 184 18.45 -10.92 30.00
N ARG A 185 17.81 -11.19 31.15
CA ARG A 185 16.93 -10.31 31.95
C ARG A 185 15.67 -9.79 31.25
N GLY A 186 14.46 -10.15 31.68
CA GLY A 186 14.00 -10.17 33.07
C GLY A 186 13.75 -8.74 33.55
N SER A 187 12.51 -8.26 33.41
CA SER A 187 11.86 -7.12 34.11
C SER A 187 10.57 -6.84 33.32
N GLY A 188 9.37 -6.73 33.88
CA GLY A 188 8.91 -6.73 35.25
C GLY A 188 7.39 -6.55 35.19
N GLY A 189 6.70 -7.06 36.20
CA GLY A 189 5.27 -6.84 36.36
C GLY A 189 4.92 -5.36 36.42
N GLY A 190 3.75 -5.04 35.89
CA GLY A 190 3.19 -3.70 35.90
C GLY A 190 1.67 -3.78 35.89
N SER A 191 1.10 -4.40 36.92
CA SER A 191 -0.32 -4.34 37.25
C SER A 191 -0.69 -2.92 37.67
N ARG A 192 -1.48 -2.21 36.85
CA ARG A 192 -2.39 -1.11 37.25
C ARG A 192 -3.58 -1.26 36.29
N GLY A 193 -4.72 -1.79 36.72
CA GLY A 193 -5.66 -1.16 37.65
C GLY A 193 -6.75 -0.46 36.81
N PRO A 194 -8.04 -0.83 36.91
CA PRO A 194 -9.11 -0.20 36.13
C PRO A 194 -9.54 1.11 36.79
N ASP A 195 -9.26 2.25 36.17
CA ASP A 195 -9.90 3.51 36.54
C ASP A 195 -11.31 3.57 35.93
N THR A 196 -12.26 3.09 36.73
CA THR A 196 -13.67 3.44 36.65
C THR A 196 -13.84 4.96 36.69
N TRP A 197 -14.25 5.56 35.57
CA TRP A 197 -14.87 6.89 35.57
C TRP A 197 -16.38 6.74 35.69
N VAL A 198 -16.87 7.03 36.89
CA VAL A 198 -18.27 7.27 37.22
C VAL A 198 -18.48 8.79 37.26
N GLY A 199 -19.57 9.26 36.63
CA GLY A 199 -20.09 10.63 36.80
C GLY A 199 -19.80 11.55 35.62
N GLY A 200 -20.75 12.32 35.09
CA GLY A 200 -22.10 12.58 35.57
C GLY A 200 -23.00 13.16 34.49
N LEU A 201 -24.29 13.01 34.76
CA LEU A 201 -25.35 13.74 34.10
C LEU A 201 -25.17 15.24 34.35
N HIS A 202 -25.32 16.06 33.30
CA HIS A 202 -25.86 17.40 33.46
C HIS A 202 -27.00 17.58 32.47
N ALA A 203 -28.20 17.59 33.04
CA ALA A 203 -29.39 18.16 32.44
C ALA A 203 -29.34 19.69 32.58
N GLY A 204 -29.84 20.38 31.57
CA GLY A 204 -30.07 21.83 31.52
C GLY A 204 -30.28 22.20 30.06
N GLY A 205 -31.49 22.41 29.55
CA GLY A 205 -32.63 23.09 30.17
C GLY A 205 -32.43 24.59 29.99
N GLY A 206 -32.95 25.13 28.89
CA GLY A 206 -32.79 26.54 28.55
C GLY A 206 -33.60 26.93 27.31
N SER A 207 -34.92 27.00 27.48
CA SER A 207 -35.83 27.75 26.60
C SER A 207 -35.70 29.24 26.88
N THR A 208 -35.54 30.04 25.83
CA THR A 208 -35.94 31.46 25.76
C THR A 208 -36.34 31.70 24.31
N ALA A 209 -37.65 31.73 24.04
CA ALA A 209 -38.49 32.94 23.94
C ALA A 209 -38.44 33.52 22.51
#